data_AF-A0A0K0MPW3-F1
#
_entry.id   AF-A0A0K0MPW3-F1
#
_cell.length_a   1.000
_cell.length_b   1.000
_cell.length_c   1.000
_cell.angle_alpha   90.00
_cell.angle_beta   90.00
_cell.angle_gamma   90.00
#
_symmetry.space_group_name_H-M   'P 1'
#
loop_
_entity.id
_entity.type
_entity.pdbx_description
1 polymer ?
#
loop_
_entity_poly.entity_id
_entity_poly.type
_entity_poly.pdbx_seq_one_letter_code
_entity_poly.pdbx_strand_id
1 'polypeptide(L)'
;WTMGLNQHSRGTWANNLVYNIHLLTGKISEPGNGPFSLTGQPSACGTAREVGTFAHRLPADLVVKNAAHRAFTEKVWKLPEGTINGKPGYHAVLQNRMLKDGKLNVYWVMCNNNMQAAANLNAETYPGYRNPANFIIVSDPYPTVTAQAADLILPTAMWVEKEG
;
A
#
# COMPACT_ATOMS: atom_id res chain seq x y z
N TRP A 1 -8.09 -13.68 -12.06
CA TRP A 1 -7.62 -12.51 -12.84
C TRP A 1 -6.47 -11.82 -12.12
N THR A 2 -5.65 -11.01 -12.80
CA THR A 2 -4.55 -10.19 -12.21
C THR A 2 -4.67 -8.72 -12.63
N MET A 3 -3.60 -8.10 -13.14
CA MET A 3 -3.50 -6.67 -13.40
C MET A 3 -4.43 -6.18 -14.51
N GLY A 4 -4.80 -7.01 -15.47
CA GLY A 4 -5.73 -6.62 -16.54
C GLY A 4 -7.08 -6.10 -16.01
N LEU A 5 -7.56 -6.64 -14.89
CA LEU A 5 -8.77 -6.14 -14.21
C LEU A 5 -8.43 -5.15 -13.09
N ASN A 6 -7.28 -5.30 -12.42
CA ASN A 6 -6.95 -4.52 -11.23
C ASN A 6 -6.40 -3.12 -11.56
N GLN A 7 -5.55 -3.00 -12.59
CA GLN A 7 -4.99 -1.72 -13.06
C GLN A 7 -5.92 -1.08 -14.08
N HIS A 8 -7.15 -0.78 -13.64
CA HIS A 8 -8.21 -0.27 -14.50
C HIS A 8 -8.97 0.86 -13.79
N SER A 9 -9.37 1.90 -14.53
CA SER A 9 -10.13 3.05 -13.99
C SER A 9 -11.51 2.68 -13.44
N ARG A 10 -11.97 1.45 -13.71
CA ARG A 10 -13.17 0.79 -13.19
C ARG A 10 -12.86 -0.59 -12.60
N GLY A 11 -11.65 -0.81 -12.10
CA GLY A 11 -11.19 -2.14 -11.65
C GLY A 11 -12.07 -2.76 -10.58
N THR A 12 -12.55 -1.97 -9.61
CA THR A 12 -13.51 -2.43 -8.59
C THR A 12 -14.80 -2.97 -9.23
N TRP A 13 -15.34 -2.29 -10.25
CA TRP A 13 -16.54 -2.76 -10.95
C TRP A 13 -16.27 -4.02 -11.76
N ALA A 14 -15.13 -4.10 -12.45
CA ALA A 14 -14.75 -5.31 -13.17
C ALA A 14 -14.67 -6.53 -12.24
N ASN A 15 -14.08 -6.37 -11.05
CA ASN A 15 -14.04 -7.40 -10.01
C ASN A 15 -15.47 -7.80 -9.59
N ASN A 16 -16.35 -6.83 -9.26
CA ASN A 16 -17.74 -7.10 -8.90
C ASN A 16 -18.51 -7.86 -10.01
N LEU A 17 -18.34 -7.45 -11.27
CA LEU A 17 -19.02 -8.09 -12.40
C LEU A 17 -18.58 -9.55 -12.60
N VAL A 18 -17.29 -9.86 -12.39
CA VAL A 18 -16.82 -11.25 -12.41
C VAL A 18 -17.49 -12.08 -11.31
N TYR A 19 -17.61 -11.53 -10.10
CA TYR A 19 -18.33 -12.20 -9.01
C TYR A 19 -19.81 -12.40 -9.33
N ASN A 20 -20.50 -11.41 -9.92
CA ASN A 20 -21.92 -11.53 -10.28
C ASN A 20 -22.19 -12.76 -11.16
N ILE A 21 -21.33 -13.06 -12.14
CA ILE A 21 -21.47 -14.25 -13.00
C ILE A 21 -21.41 -15.55 -12.16
N HIS A 22 -20.46 -15.63 -11.23
CA HIS A 22 -20.28 -16.80 -10.38
C HIS A 22 -21.43 -16.95 -9.37
N LEU A 23 -21.89 -15.85 -8.79
CA LEU A 23 -23.03 -15.82 -7.86
C LEU A 23 -24.34 -16.20 -8.56
N LEU A 24 -24.58 -15.70 -9.78
CA LEU A 24 -25.76 -16.05 -10.58
C LEU A 24 -25.81 -17.54 -10.95
N THR A 25 -24.65 -18.17 -11.10
CA THR A 25 -24.54 -19.58 -11.50
C THR A 25 -24.29 -20.53 -10.33
N GLY A 26 -24.21 -20.03 -9.09
CA GLY A 26 -23.92 -20.83 -7.90
C GLY A 26 -22.49 -21.39 -7.86
N LYS A 27 -21.59 -20.91 -8.71
CA LYS A 27 -20.23 -21.43 -8.89
C LYS A 27 -19.25 -20.76 -7.94
N ILE A 28 -19.31 -21.10 -6.66
CA ILE A 28 -18.48 -20.48 -5.61
C ILE A 28 -18.25 -21.43 -4.43
N SER A 29 -17.07 -21.34 -3.81
CA SER A 29 -16.73 -22.03 -2.55
C SER A 29 -16.78 -23.57 -2.63
N GLU A 30 -16.57 -24.14 -3.81
CA GLU A 30 -16.48 -25.58 -4.04
C GLU A 30 -15.10 -25.93 -4.65
N PRO A 31 -14.53 -27.12 -4.36
CA PRO A 31 -13.26 -27.54 -4.94
C PRO A 31 -13.28 -27.49 -6.48
N GLY A 32 -12.38 -26.69 -7.06
CA GLY A 32 -12.29 -26.50 -8.51
C GLY A 32 -13.36 -25.59 -9.12
N ASN A 33 -14.23 -24.97 -8.31
CA ASN A 33 -15.38 -24.21 -8.78
C ASN A 33 -15.52 -22.86 -8.04
N GLY A 34 -14.85 -21.83 -8.54
CA GLY A 34 -14.98 -20.48 -7.97
C GLY A 34 -14.18 -19.39 -8.67
N PRO A 35 -14.53 -18.11 -8.42
CA PRO A 35 -13.76 -16.97 -8.89
C PRO A 35 -12.44 -16.84 -8.11
N PHE A 36 -11.33 -16.63 -8.81
CA PHE A 36 -10.02 -16.51 -8.19
C PHE A 36 -9.27 -15.23 -8.60
N SER A 37 -9.14 -14.30 -7.65
CA SER A 37 -8.31 -13.10 -7.78
C SER A 37 -6.86 -13.46 -7.46
N LEU A 38 -5.98 -13.35 -8.45
CA LEU A 38 -4.58 -13.72 -8.33
C LEU A 38 -3.77 -12.54 -7.79
N THR A 39 -2.91 -12.81 -6.83
CA THR A 39 -2.00 -11.84 -6.24
C THR A 39 -0.63 -11.96 -6.91
N GLY A 40 -0.02 -10.83 -7.30
CA GLY A 40 1.28 -10.81 -7.98
C GLY A 40 2.47 -10.87 -7.02
N GLN A 41 2.53 -9.96 -6.04
CA GLN A 41 3.63 -9.91 -5.08
C GLN A 41 3.51 -11.02 -4.04
N PRO A 42 4.63 -11.59 -3.56
CA PRO A 42 4.64 -12.80 -2.73
C PRO A 42 3.84 -12.66 -1.41
N SER A 43 3.91 -11.49 -0.76
CA SER A 43 3.17 -11.23 0.49
C SER A 43 2.25 -10.00 0.39
N ALA A 44 1.70 -9.72 -0.79
CA ALA A 44 0.66 -8.69 -0.88
C ALA A 44 -0.62 -9.11 -0.14
N CYS A 45 -0.91 -10.42 -0.02
CA CYS A 45 -1.96 -10.92 0.87
C CYS A 45 -1.54 -10.79 2.35
N GLY A 46 -0.56 -11.61 2.77
CA GLY A 46 -0.17 -11.78 4.17
C GLY A 46 0.32 -10.51 4.85
N THR A 47 1.09 -9.68 4.16
CA THR A 47 1.62 -8.43 4.74
C THR A 47 0.72 -7.26 4.40
N ALA A 48 0.58 -6.89 3.12
CA ALA A 48 -0.08 -5.62 2.81
C ALA A 48 -1.57 -5.62 3.19
N ARG A 49 -2.31 -6.66 2.80
CA ARG A 49 -3.78 -6.74 2.98
C ARG A 49 -4.19 -7.17 4.38
N GLU A 50 -3.59 -8.23 4.90
CA GLU A 50 -3.98 -8.84 6.18
C GLU A 50 -3.47 -8.02 7.38
N VAL A 51 -2.20 -7.59 7.38
CA VAL A 51 -1.69 -6.63 8.40
C VAL A 51 -2.27 -5.23 8.17
N GLY A 52 -2.62 -4.90 6.92
CA GLY A 52 -3.30 -3.65 6.60
C GLY A 52 -2.37 -2.45 6.50
N THR A 53 -1.26 -2.58 5.77
CA THR A 53 -0.27 -1.49 5.53
C THR A 53 -0.78 -0.47 4.50
N PHE A 54 -2.02 0.00 4.68
CA PHE A 54 -2.69 0.97 3.83
C PHE A 54 -3.15 2.16 4.66
N ALA A 55 -3.24 3.32 4.02
CA ALA A 55 -3.60 4.58 4.65
C ALA A 55 -4.96 4.61 5.38
N HIS A 56 -5.83 3.62 5.17
CA HIS A 56 -7.18 3.56 5.73
C HIS A 56 -7.41 2.35 6.64
N ARG A 57 -6.37 1.57 6.94
CA ARG A 57 -6.47 0.22 7.49
C ARG A 57 -5.86 0.07 8.87
N LEU A 58 -6.36 -0.93 9.56
CA LEU A 58 -5.79 -1.57 10.75
C LEU A 58 -5.72 -3.09 10.46
N PRO A 59 -5.00 -3.89 11.26
CA PRO A 59 -4.89 -5.34 11.03
C PRO A 59 -6.24 -6.07 11.00
N ALA A 60 -6.29 -7.22 10.31
CA ALA A 60 -7.44 -8.14 10.30
C ALA A 60 -8.76 -7.51 9.80
N ASP A 61 -8.71 -6.92 8.62
CA ASP A 61 -9.84 -6.25 7.98
C ASP A 61 -10.41 -4.99 8.65
N LEU A 62 -9.80 -4.57 9.75
CA LEU A 62 -10.17 -3.36 10.45
C LEU A 62 -9.81 -2.10 9.66
N VAL A 63 -10.49 -0.99 9.97
CA VAL A 63 -10.38 0.27 9.25
C VAL A 63 -10.31 1.42 10.23
N VAL A 64 -9.44 2.38 9.93
CA VAL A 64 -9.22 3.54 10.81
C VAL A 64 -10.47 4.37 10.98
N LYS A 65 -11.42 4.35 10.03
CA LYS A 65 -12.65 5.17 10.11
C LYS A 65 -13.61 4.70 11.20
N ASN A 66 -13.61 3.41 11.56
CA ASN A 66 -14.52 2.86 12.56
C ASN A 66 -13.96 3.05 13.98
N ALA A 67 -14.70 3.73 14.85
CA ALA A 67 -14.28 4.01 16.23
C ALA A 67 -14.06 2.72 17.06
N ALA A 68 -14.91 1.71 16.90
CA ALA A 68 -14.76 0.44 17.61
C ALA A 68 -13.48 -0.31 17.18
N HIS A 69 -13.11 -0.21 15.91
CA HIS A 69 -11.88 -0.81 15.38
C HIS A 69 -10.63 -0.15 15.98
N ARG A 70 -10.65 1.19 16.10
CA ARG A 70 -9.57 1.95 16.75
C ARG A 70 -9.48 1.62 18.23
N ALA A 71 -10.58 1.66 18.97
CA ALA A 71 -10.62 1.35 20.40
C ALA A 71 -10.10 -0.07 20.71
N PHE A 72 -10.49 -1.06 19.90
CA PHE A 72 -9.94 -2.41 20.01
C PHE A 72 -8.43 -2.43 19.82
N THR A 73 -7.93 -1.76 18.78
CA THR A 73 -6.50 -1.74 18.44
C THR A 73 -5.68 -0.98 19.48
N GLU A 74 -6.15 0.17 19.95
CA GLU A 74 -5.54 0.95 21.03
C GLU A 74 -5.42 0.13 22.30
N LYS A 75 -6.45 -0.64 22.67
CA LYS A 75 -6.40 -1.54 23.83
C LYS A 75 -5.35 -2.62 23.66
N VAL A 76 -5.29 -3.28 22.50
CA VAL A 76 -4.28 -4.32 22.22
C VAL A 76 -2.86 -3.76 22.25
N TRP A 77 -2.65 -2.57 21.68
CA TRP A 77 -1.35 -1.89 21.64
C TRP A 77 -1.02 -1.11 22.91
N LYS A 78 -1.91 -1.10 23.91
CA LYS A 78 -1.77 -0.36 25.19
C LYS A 78 -1.53 1.14 24.97
N LEU A 79 -2.25 1.73 24.02
CA LEU A 79 -2.23 3.16 23.73
C LEU A 79 -3.34 3.89 24.50
N PRO A 80 -3.15 5.19 24.80
CA PRO A 80 -4.24 6.04 25.24
C PRO A 80 -5.39 6.07 24.23
N GLU A 81 -6.62 6.21 24.74
CA GLU A 81 -7.81 6.32 23.89
C GLU A 81 -7.70 7.52 22.93
N GLY A 82 -8.02 7.30 21.66
CA GLY A 82 -8.01 8.34 20.62
C GLY A 82 -6.63 8.64 20.03
N THR A 83 -5.59 7.88 20.39
CA THR A 83 -4.24 8.00 19.79
C THR A 83 -4.26 7.70 18.29
N ILE A 84 -5.05 6.72 17.85
CA ILE A 84 -5.15 6.36 16.43
C ILE A 84 -6.08 7.36 15.72
N ASN A 85 -5.56 8.02 14.69
CA ASN A 85 -6.33 8.98 13.89
C ASN A 85 -7.41 8.27 13.06
N GLY A 86 -8.67 8.75 13.16
CA GLY A 86 -9.79 8.23 12.39
C GLY A 86 -9.84 8.66 10.92
N LYS A 87 -9.00 9.63 10.51
CA LYS A 87 -8.92 10.14 9.14
C LYS A 87 -7.95 9.27 8.30
N PRO A 88 -8.41 8.71 7.17
CA PRO A 88 -7.51 8.04 6.24
C PRO A 88 -6.35 8.95 5.79
N GLY A 89 -5.15 8.39 5.77
CA GLY A 89 -3.94 9.07 5.30
C GLY A 89 -3.84 9.16 3.78
N TYR A 90 -2.65 9.51 3.29
CA TYR A 90 -2.38 9.60 1.86
C TYR A 90 -2.14 8.24 1.22
N HIS A 91 -2.91 7.87 0.20
CA HIS A 91 -2.64 6.71 -0.66
C HIS A 91 -1.48 7.00 -1.63
N ALA A 92 -0.89 5.98 -2.26
CA ALA A 92 0.35 6.09 -3.04
C ALA A 92 0.42 7.30 -4.00
N VAL A 93 -0.56 7.44 -4.92
CA VAL A 93 -0.59 8.61 -5.84
C VAL A 93 -0.78 9.94 -5.10
N LEU A 94 -1.57 9.97 -4.02
CA LEU A 94 -1.76 11.16 -3.22
C LEU A 94 -0.47 11.54 -2.46
N GLN A 95 0.34 10.56 -2.03
CA GLN A 95 1.65 10.83 -1.43
C GLN A 95 2.55 11.58 -2.42
N ASN A 96 2.61 11.15 -3.69
CA ASN A 96 3.39 11.85 -4.73
C ASN A 96 2.93 13.31 -4.92
N ARG A 97 1.61 13.54 -4.93
CA ARG A 97 1.04 14.90 -5.00
C ARG A 97 1.38 15.74 -3.77
N MET A 98 1.26 15.17 -2.57
CA MET A 98 1.57 15.89 -1.33
C MET A 98 3.06 16.17 -1.17
N LEU A 99 3.94 15.31 -1.68
CA LEU A 99 5.38 15.58 -1.80
C LEU A 99 5.61 16.77 -2.75
N LYS A 100 5.04 16.72 -3.94
CA LYS A 100 5.14 17.81 -4.92
C LYS A 100 4.66 19.14 -4.33
N ASP A 101 3.51 19.12 -3.65
CA ASP A 101 2.90 20.31 -3.03
C ASP A 101 3.61 20.77 -1.75
N GLY A 102 4.63 20.05 -1.26
CA GLY A 102 5.36 20.37 -0.03
C GLY A 102 4.52 20.19 1.25
N LYS A 103 3.47 19.34 1.20
CA LYS A 103 2.59 19.01 2.34
C LYS A 103 2.98 17.71 3.05
N LEU A 104 3.81 16.89 2.42
CA LEU A 104 4.44 15.72 3.02
C LEU A 104 5.96 15.94 2.94
N ASN A 105 6.59 16.29 4.07
CA ASN A 105 7.98 16.76 4.07
C ASN A 105 8.99 15.73 4.57
N VAL A 106 8.53 14.64 5.17
CA VAL A 106 9.39 13.50 5.51
C VAL A 106 8.74 12.25 4.95
N TYR A 107 9.48 11.50 4.14
CA TYR A 107 8.95 10.33 3.48
C TYR A 107 9.98 9.20 3.46
N TRP A 108 9.61 8.09 4.08
CA TRP A 108 10.44 6.90 4.17
C TRP A 108 9.86 5.78 3.31
N VAL A 109 10.59 5.42 2.26
CA VAL A 109 10.28 4.32 1.35
C VAL A 109 11.04 3.08 1.80
N MET A 110 10.33 1.98 2.00
CA MET A 110 10.91 0.69 2.40
C MET A 110 10.52 -0.39 1.40
N CYS A 111 11.51 -1.16 0.92
CA CYS A 111 11.29 -2.31 0.02
C CYS A 111 10.46 -1.97 -1.23
N ASN A 112 10.73 -0.81 -1.85
CA ASN A 112 9.98 -0.32 -3.00
C ASN A 112 10.83 0.60 -3.89
N ASN A 113 10.79 0.37 -5.20
CA ASN A 113 11.45 1.20 -6.21
C ASN A 113 10.43 2.12 -6.93
N ASN A 114 9.72 2.94 -6.17
CA ASN A 114 8.58 3.75 -6.63
C ASN A 114 8.95 4.77 -7.72
N MET A 115 10.17 5.29 -7.73
CA MET A 115 10.64 6.18 -8.80
C MET A 115 10.66 5.51 -10.18
N GLN A 116 10.85 4.19 -10.22
CA GLN A 116 10.79 3.43 -11.49
C GLN A 116 9.38 2.87 -11.76
N ALA A 117 8.64 2.52 -10.70
CA ALA A 117 7.36 1.83 -10.82
C ALA A 117 6.12 2.76 -10.88
N ALA A 118 6.23 3.99 -10.37
CA ALA A 118 5.10 4.91 -10.30
C ALA A 118 4.68 5.42 -11.67
N ALA A 119 3.37 5.61 -11.83
CA ALA A 119 2.84 6.35 -12.97
C ALA A 119 3.24 7.83 -12.89
N ASN A 120 3.32 8.46 -14.06
CA ASN A 120 3.46 9.91 -14.19
C ASN A 120 4.66 10.52 -13.44
N LEU A 121 5.82 9.86 -13.58
CA LEU A 121 7.07 10.19 -12.92
C LEU A 121 7.42 11.69 -13.00
N ASN A 122 7.39 12.25 -14.21
CA ASN A 122 7.84 13.61 -14.48
C ASN A 122 6.92 14.69 -13.90
N ALA A 123 5.63 14.39 -13.72
CA ALA A 123 4.68 15.40 -13.28
C ALA A 123 4.50 15.46 -11.76
N GLU A 124 4.61 14.33 -11.07
CA GLU A 124 4.33 14.24 -9.62
C GLU A 124 5.51 13.71 -8.82
N THR A 125 5.93 12.48 -9.11
CA THR A 125 6.88 11.74 -8.26
C THR A 125 8.27 12.39 -8.22
N TYR A 126 8.90 12.62 -9.37
CA TYR A 126 10.26 13.18 -9.40
C TYR A 126 10.33 14.60 -8.83
N PRO A 127 9.46 15.55 -9.21
CA PRO A 127 9.47 16.88 -8.61
C PRO A 127 9.20 16.86 -7.10
N GLY A 128 8.36 15.93 -6.62
CA GLY A 128 8.11 15.76 -5.19
C GLY A 128 9.31 15.22 -4.41
N TYR A 129 10.00 14.22 -4.95
CA TYR A 129 11.19 13.64 -4.30
C TYR A 129 12.38 14.62 -4.29
N ARG A 130 12.48 15.51 -5.28
CA ARG A 130 13.56 16.52 -5.36
C ARG A 130 13.15 17.91 -4.86
N ASN A 131 11.97 18.05 -4.26
CA ASN A 131 11.56 19.30 -3.65
C ASN A 131 12.45 19.57 -2.42
N PRO A 132 13.14 20.71 -2.32
CA PRO A 132 14.06 21.01 -1.22
C PRO A 132 13.37 21.11 0.16
N ALA A 133 12.04 21.22 0.20
CA ALA A 133 11.27 21.18 1.44
C ALA A 133 11.06 19.75 1.98
N ASN A 134 11.47 18.72 1.24
CA ASN A 134 11.23 17.33 1.59
C ASN A 134 12.53 16.61 1.93
N PHE A 135 12.44 15.63 2.83
CA PHE A 135 13.52 14.72 3.20
C PHE A 135 13.10 13.29 2.90
N ILE A 136 13.77 12.67 1.94
CA ILE A 136 13.46 11.33 1.42
C ILE A 136 14.45 10.30 1.96
N ILE A 137 13.91 9.27 2.60
CA ILE A 137 14.67 8.14 3.14
C ILE A 137 14.30 6.90 2.33
N VAL A 138 15.30 6.12 1.91
CA VAL A 138 15.09 4.85 1.19
C VAL A 138 15.84 3.72 1.88
N SER A 139 15.11 2.67 2.23
CA SER A 139 15.67 1.40 2.71
C SER A 139 15.62 0.36 1.60
N ASP A 140 16.79 0.05 1.02
CA ASP A 140 16.94 -0.86 -0.11
C ASP A 140 18.30 -1.59 -0.05
N PRO A 141 18.38 -2.88 -0.43
CA PRO A 141 19.66 -3.58 -0.57
C PRO A 141 20.53 -3.08 -1.74
N TYR A 142 19.94 -2.40 -2.73
CA TYR A 142 20.63 -1.94 -3.93
C TYR A 142 20.48 -0.43 -4.18
N PRO A 143 21.40 0.20 -4.93
CA PRO A 143 21.29 1.60 -5.32
C PRO A 143 20.28 1.78 -6.47
N THR A 144 18.99 1.55 -6.20
CA THR A 144 17.88 1.65 -7.16
C THR A 144 17.65 3.08 -7.66
N VAL A 145 16.82 3.26 -8.70
CA VAL A 145 16.41 4.59 -9.19
C VAL A 145 15.77 5.42 -8.06
N THR A 146 15.04 4.78 -7.16
CA THR A 146 14.44 5.46 -5.99
C THR A 146 15.51 5.85 -4.98
N ALA A 147 16.47 4.96 -4.69
CA ALA A 147 17.58 5.27 -3.79
C ALA A 147 18.44 6.42 -4.32
N GLN A 148 18.72 6.46 -5.63
CA GLN A 148 19.48 7.54 -6.27
C GLN A 148 18.78 8.92 -6.22
N ALA A 149 17.46 8.94 -6.03
CA ALA A 149 16.68 10.17 -5.88
C ALA A 149 16.49 10.60 -4.41
N ALA A 150 16.96 9.80 -3.45
CA ALA A 150 16.77 10.02 -2.01
C ALA A 150 17.84 10.92 -1.40
N ASP A 151 17.58 11.39 -0.18
CA ASP A 151 18.52 12.20 0.61
C ASP A 151 19.25 11.36 1.66
N LEU A 152 18.64 10.26 2.13
CA LEU A 152 19.26 9.25 2.99
C LEU A 152 18.98 7.85 2.46
N ILE A 153 20.04 7.05 2.28
CA ILE A 153 19.94 5.65 1.88
C ILE A 153 20.36 4.77 3.06
N LEU A 154 19.50 3.83 3.44
CA LEU A 154 19.73 2.88 4.52
C LEU A 154 19.95 1.47 3.92
N PRO A 155 21.18 0.91 3.99
CA PRO A 155 21.42 -0.44 3.51
C PRO A 155 20.60 -1.43 4.33
N THR A 156 19.87 -2.33 3.64
CA THR A 156 18.83 -3.14 4.27
C THR A 156 19.03 -4.62 3.98
N ALA A 157 18.96 -5.46 5.01
CA ALA A 157 19.01 -6.92 4.87
C ALA A 157 17.81 -7.46 4.07
N MET A 158 18.05 -8.42 3.19
CA MET A 158 17.06 -8.93 2.24
C MET A 158 16.84 -10.44 2.33
N TRP A 159 15.61 -10.86 2.03
CA TRP A 159 15.21 -12.27 1.88
C TRP A 159 15.74 -13.17 3.02
N VAL A 160 16.55 -14.18 2.72
CA VAL A 160 17.07 -15.19 3.66
C VAL A 160 18.11 -14.66 4.64
N GLU A 161 18.52 -13.39 4.54
CA GLU A 161 19.38 -12.75 5.54
C GLU A 161 18.65 -12.50 6.87
N LYS A 162 17.33 -12.75 6.92
CA LYS A 162 16.47 -12.65 8.10
C LYS A 162 15.37 -13.71 8.08
N GLU A 163 14.78 -13.96 9.25
CA GLU A 163 13.52 -14.69 9.37
C GLU A 163 12.34 -13.82 8.86
N GLY A 164 11.30 -14.44 8.31
CA GLY A 164 10.15 -13.77 7.71
C GLY A 164 8.86 -14.56 7.86
#